data_AF-A0AAF0P7U0-F1
#
_entry.id   AF-A0AAF0P7U0-F1
#
_cell.length_a   1.000
_cell.length_b   1.000
_cell.length_c   1.000
_cell.angle_alpha   90.00
_cell.angle_beta   90.00
_cell.angle_gamma   90.00
#
_symmetry.space_group_name_H-M   'P 1'
#
loop_
_entity.id
_entity.type
_entity.pdbx_description
1 polymer ?
#
loop_
_entity_poly.entity_id
_entity_poly.type
_entity_poly.pdbx_seq_one_letter_code
_entity_poly.pdbx_strand_id
1 'polypeptide(L)'
;MTELNRRTYLKSAGIATAGSIGLAGCTGANAATGTLATQVTDQPGDIADFESCIVTIQGIWVKPSGDDADDDGTDSTDNETTEQQDGNETVEEQDEGDVDESDGREYHEFDDPQEADLVKLQNGNTQLVDERELDAQEYEFLQLDVTGVEGVLEDGGEADVGTPGDAPLQFKHRFEIREDQTTTFVGDFTPVRRGQTEQYLLQPVANGTQVEYEDTSQNSG
;
A
#
# COMPACT_ATOMS: atom_id res chain seq x y z
N MET A 1 36.50 27.39 -43.40
CA MET A 1 35.44 26.74 -44.19
C MET A 1 34.14 27.36 -43.73
N THR A 2 33.54 28.19 -44.59
CA THR A 2 32.15 28.69 -44.59
C THR A 2 31.58 29.43 -43.36
N GLU A 3 31.55 30.76 -43.44
CA GLU A 3 30.52 31.61 -42.82
C GLU A 3 29.17 31.44 -43.56
N LEU A 4 28.02 31.68 -42.88
CA LEU A 4 26.71 32.18 -43.38
C LEU A 4 25.64 32.01 -42.26
N ASN A 5 25.34 33.03 -41.45
CA ASN A 5 24.29 34.09 -41.57
C ASN A 5 22.80 33.67 -41.53
N ARG A 6 22.11 34.26 -40.53
CA ARG A 6 20.80 34.99 -40.53
C ARG A 6 19.56 34.37 -41.20
N ARG A 7 18.53 34.14 -40.37
CA ARG A 7 17.06 34.26 -40.59
C ARG A 7 16.40 33.80 -39.27
N THR A 8 15.66 34.56 -38.45
CA THR A 8 14.50 35.47 -38.64
C THR A 8 13.40 34.86 -39.49
N TYR A 9 12.15 34.94 -38.98
CA TYR A 9 10.83 34.45 -39.47
C TYR A 9 10.39 33.16 -38.73
N LEU A 10 9.29 33.11 -37.95
CA LEU A 10 8.02 33.84 -38.00
C LEU A 10 7.45 34.12 -36.59
N LYS A 11 7.09 35.39 -36.38
CA LYS A 11 5.92 35.78 -35.59
C LYS A 11 4.71 35.72 -36.54
N SER A 12 3.51 35.49 -36.01
CA SER A 12 2.18 35.48 -36.66
C SER A 12 1.70 34.14 -37.22
N ALA A 13 0.65 33.58 -36.62
CA ALA A 13 -0.71 33.70 -37.12
C ALA A 13 -1.65 32.97 -36.14
N GLY A 14 -2.66 33.69 -35.64
CA GLY A 14 -3.75 33.05 -34.93
C GLY A 14 -4.52 32.14 -35.87
N ILE A 15 -4.87 30.94 -35.37
CA ILE A 15 -5.95 30.14 -35.91
C ILE A 15 -6.89 29.88 -34.75
N ALA A 16 -7.96 30.67 -34.69
CA ALA A 16 -9.19 30.23 -34.07
C ALA A 16 -9.80 29.19 -35.01
N THR A 17 -9.60 27.91 -34.71
CA THR A 17 -10.38 26.82 -35.29
C THR A 17 -11.15 26.16 -34.15
N ALA A 18 -12.41 26.54 -34.04
CA ALA A 18 -13.42 25.65 -33.50
C ALA A 18 -13.40 24.38 -34.36
N GLY A 19 -13.05 23.27 -33.73
CA GLY A 19 -12.93 21.97 -34.37
C GLY A 19 -12.82 20.93 -33.26
N SER A 20 -13.97 20.53 -32.76
CA SER A 20 -14.14 19.35 -31.91
C SER A 20 -13.57 18.13 -32.62
N ILE A 21 -12.36 17.75 -32.22
CA ILE A 21 -11.82 16.42 -32.46
C ILE A 21 -11.80 15.76 -31.09
N GLY A 22 -12.80 14.91 -30.85
CA GLY A 22 -12.80 13.99 -29.71
C GLY A 22 -11.67 13.00 -29.91
N LEU A 23 -10.54 13.29 -29.28
CA LEU A 23 -9.49 12.33 -29.00
C LEU A 23 -9.72 11.92 -27.54
N ALA A 24 -10.47 10.83 -27.33
CA ALA A 24 -10.39 10.08 -26.08
C ALA A 24 -8.99 9.44 -26.07
N GLY A 25 -8.10 10.10 -25.35
CA GLY A 25 -6.65 9.96 -25.47
C GLY A 25 -6.02 11.16 -24.78
N CYS A 26 -6.37 11.32 -23.51
CA CYS A 26 -5.77 12.27 -22.57
C CYS A 26 -4.32 11.84 -22.24
N THR A 27 -3.45 11.73 -23.24
CA THR A 27 -2.00 11.75 -23.01
C THR A 27 -1.59 13.21 -22.83
N GLY A 28 -1.71 13.76 -21.61
CA GLY A 28 -1.19 15.10 -21.29
C GLY A 28 -1.97 15.95 -20.27
N ALA A 29 -2.96 15.40 -19.56
CA ALA A 29 -3.28 15.95 -18.25
C ALA A 29 -2.28 15.29 -17.29
N ASN A 30 -1.51 16.07 -16.51
CA ASN A 30 -0.88 15.47 -15.33
C ASN A 30 -2.03 14.85 -14.54
N ALA A 31 -1.95 13.54 -14.29
CA ALA A 31 -2.84 12.95 -13.32
C ALA A 31 -2.68 13.75 -12.03
N ALA A 32 -3.81 14.11 -11.47
CA ALA A 32 -3.95 14.53 -10.10
C ALA A 32 -3.11 13.59 -9.22
N THR A 33 -2.22 14.09 -8.36
CA THR A 33 -1.42 13.25 -7.45
C THR A 33 -1.66 13.63 -6.00
N GLY A 34 -1.54 12.64 -5.12
CA GLY A 34 -1.53 12.82 -3.67
C GLY A 34 -0.44 11.98 -3.03
N THR A 35 -0.19 12.21 -1.74
CA THR A 35 0.83 11.48 -0.99
C THR A 35 0.21 10.28 -0.29
N LEU A 36 0.80 9.10 -0.47
CA LEU A 36 0.55 7.92 0.34
C LEU A 36 1.68 7.76 1.36
N ALA A 37 1.34 7.77 2.64
CA ALA A 37 2.24 7.42 3.73
C ALA A 37 1.85 6.04 4.27
N THR A 38 2.69 5.04 4.04
CA THR A 38 2.45 3.67 4.49
C THR A 38 3.15 3.45 5.83
N GLN A 39 2.37 3.12 6.85
CA GLN A 39 2.86 2.79 8.18
C GLN A 39 2.49 1.35 8.53
N VAL A 40 3.27 0.75 9.42
CA VAL A 40 3.01 -0.58 9.96
C VAL A 40 2.87 -0.56 11.47
N THR A 41 2.04 -1.45 12.00
CA THR A 41 1.82 -1.68 13.43
C THR A 41 1.61 -3.17 13.68
N ASP A 42 1.70 -3.56 14.95
CA ASP A 42 1.33 -4.91 15.40
C ASP A 42 0.29 -4.82 16.53
N GLN A 43 -0.86 -5.45 16.30
CA GLN A 43 -1.90 -5.70 17.30
C GLN A 43 -1.84 -7.14 17.83
N PRO A 44 -2.56 -7.44 18.92
CA PRO A 44 -2.39 -8.68 19.67
C PRO A 44 -2.55 -9.95 18.81
N GLY A 45 -1.47 -10.71 18.70
CA GLY A 45 -1.42 -12.08 18.21
C GLY A 45 -0.51 -12.94 19.08
N ASP A 46 0.33 -13.77 18.45
CA ASP A 46 1.36 -14.54 19.16
C ASP A 46 2.71 -13.81 19.22
N ILE A 47 2.74 -12.50 18.93
CA ILE A 47 3.94 -11.65 19.04
C ILE A 47 4.55 -11.65 20.45
N ALA A 48 3.76 -11.95 21.48
CA ALA A 48 4.21 -12.05 22.85
C ALA A 48 5.22 -13.20 23.08
N ASP A 49 5.29 -14.17 22.17
CA ASP A 49 6.29 -15.24 22.22
C ASP A 49 7.70 -14.75 21.81
N PHE A 50 7.82 -13.54 21.24
CA PHE A 50 9.05 -13.02 20.64
C PHE A 50 9.78 -12.01 21.52
N GLU A 51 11.11 -12.17 21.64
CA GLU A 51 12.03 -11.13 22.10
C GLU A 51 12.24 -10.06 21.02
N SER A 52 12.29 -10.46 19.75
CA SER A 52 12.34 -9.58 18.59
C SER A 52 11.71 -10.24 17.38
N CYS A 53 11.01 -9.48 16.55
CA CYS A 53 10.46 -9.97 15.28
C CYS A 53 10.68 -8.89 14.22
N ILE A 54 11.80 -8.98 13.52
CA ILE A 54 12.23 -7.98 12.53
C ILE A 54 11.71 -8.41 11.16
N VAL A 55 10.90 -7.56 10.54
CA VAL A 55 10.32 -7.79 9.20
C VAL A 55 10.99 -6.86 8.21
N THR A 56 11.51 -7.41 7.12
CA THR A 56 12.13 -6.67 6.03
C THR A 56 11.15 -6.50 4.87
N ILE A 57 10.85 -5.24 4.52
CA ILE A 57 9.87 -4.87 3.49
C ILE A 57 10.63 -4.18 2.35
N GLN A 58 10.46 -4.69 1.13
CA GLN A 58 11.15 -4.16 -0.06
C GLN A 58 10.31 -3.19 -0.88
N GLY A 59 8.99 -3.28 -0.79
CA GLY A 59 8.09 -2.46 -1.58
C GLY A 59 6.65 -2.66 -1.18
N ILE A 60 5.77 -2.01 -1.94
CA ILE A 60 4.33 -2.26 -1.86
C ILE A 60 3.73 -2.47 -3.23
N TRP A 61 2.63 -3.21 -3.25
CA TRP A 61 1.72 -3.27 -4.38
C TRP A 61 0.45 -2.52 -4.02
N VAL A 62 -0.06 -1.74 -4.98
CA VAL A 62 -1.37 -1.10 -4.90
C VAL A 62 -2.17 -1.45 -6.15
N LYS A 63 -3.48 -1.52 -6.04
CA LYS A 63 -4.35 -1.76 -7.21
C LYS A 63 -5.33 -0.61 -7.35
N PRO A 64 -5.21 0.23 -8.38
CA PRO A 64 -6.23 1.21 -8.71
C PRO A 64 -7.58 0.50 -8.88
N SER A 65 -8.63 1.07 -8.27
CA SER A 65 -10.01 0.65 -8.56
C SER A 65 -10.32 1.13 -9.98
N GLY A 66 -10.30 0.22 -10.95
CA GLY A 66 -10.45 0.59 -12.35
C GLY A 66 -11.77 1.32 -12.63
N ASP A 67 -11.72 2.36 -13.49
CA ASP A 67 -12.89 2.97 -14.15
C ASP A 67 -13.39 2.13 -15.35
N ASP A 68 -12.94 0.87 -15.46
CA ASP A 68 -13.25 0.01 -16.58
C ASP A 68 -14.63 -0.65 -16.38
N ALA A 69 -15.60 -0.03 -17.04
CA ALA A 69 -16.86 -0.65 -17.43
C ALA A 69 -16.61 -1.82 -18.41
N ASP A 70 -15.97 -2.90 -17.97
CA ASP A 70 -16.04 -4.22 -18.60
C ASP A 70 -16.13 -5.29 -17.51
N ASP A 71 -17.39 -5.64 -17.26
CA ASP A 71 -17.92 -6.78 -16.52
C ASP A 71 -17.31 -8.12 -16.99
N ASP A 72 -16.57 -8.78 -16.13
CA ASP A 72 -16.68 -10.24 -15.97
C ASP A 72 -16.68 -10.54 -14.47
N GLY A 73 -17.90 -10.59 -13.91
CA GLY A 73 -18.14 -10.79 -12.50
C GLY A 73 -17.46 -12.04 -11.94
N THR A 74 -16.54 -11.81 -11.00
CA THR A 74 -16.47 -12.63 -9.80
C THR A 74 -16.81 -11.71 -8.64
N ASP A 75 -18.07 -11.82 -8.23
CA ASP A 75 -18.63 -11.15 -7.07
C ASP A 75 -17.95 -11.70 -5.80
N SER A 76 -16.81 -11.13 -5.43
CA SER A 76 -16.38 -11.11 -4.03
C SER A 76 -17.08 -9.93 -3.36
N THR A 77 -18.40 -10.04 -3.21
CA THR A 77 -19.10 -9.32 -2.16
C THR A 77 -18.61 -9.89 -0.83
N ASP A 78 -17.55 -9.31 -0.29
CA ASP A 78 -17.41 -9.12 1.15
C ASP A 78 -17.34 -7.62 1.38
N ASN A 79 -18.51 -7.00 1.21
CA ASN A 79 -18.82 -5.73 1.83
C ASN A 79 -19.37 -6.01 3.22
N GLU A 80 -18.50 -5.98 4.22
CA GLU A 80 -18.91 -5.63 5.58
C GLU A 80 -18.08 -4.43 6.07
N THR A 81 -18.33 -3.25 5.51
CA THR A 81 -18.28 -2.05 6.35
C THR A 81 -19.59 -1.96 7.12
N THR A 82 -19.65 -2.65 8.25
CA THR A 82 -20.51 -2.23 9.36
C THR A 82 -19.61 -1.96 10.55
N GLU A 83 -19.43 -0.67 10.88
CA GLU A 83 -18.94 -0.30 12.20
C GLU A 83 -19.84 -0.93 13.27
N GLN A 84 -19.32 -1.97 13.91
CA GLN A 84 -19.73 -2.37 15.24
C GLN A 84 -18.48 -2.34 16.11
N GLN A 85 -18.46 -1.34 16.99
CA GLN A 85 -17.64 -1.34 18.20
C GLN A 85 -17.97 -2.60 19.01
N ASP A 86 -17.26 -3.68 18.73
CA ASP A 86 -16.96 -4.75 19.67
C ASP A 86 -15.45 -4.94 19.56
N GLY A 87 -14.74 -4.53 20.62
CA GLY A 87 -13.28 -4.46 20.66
C GLY A 87 -12.63 -5.84 20.68
N ASN A 88 -12.79 -6.60 19.60
CA ASN A 88 -12.07 -7.84 19.36
C ASN A 88 -11.37 -7.75 18.00
N GLU A 89 -10.10 -7.38 18.08
CA GLU A 89 -9.14 -7.38 17.00
C GLU A 89 -9.14 -8.82 16.43
N THR A 90 -9.38 -8.95 15.12
CA THR A 90 -9.56 -10.26 14.49
C THR A 90 -8.50 -10.42 13.43
N VAL A 91 -7.64 -11.43 13.65
CA VAL A 91 -6.64 -11.83 12.67
C VAL A 91 -7.35 -12.49 11.49
N GLU A 92 -7.06 -12.02 10.28
CA GLU A 92 -7.55 -12.64 9.04
C GLU A 92 -6.57 -13.71 8.62
N GLU A 93 -6.96 -14.99 8.74
CA GLU A 93 -6.13 -16.05 8.19
C GLU A 93 -6.13 -15.96 6.65
N GLN A 94 -4.98 -15.61 6.09
CA GLN A 94 -4.68 -15.65 4.66
C GLN A 94 -3.75 -16.83 4.36
N ASP A 95 -4.08 -17.59 3.33
CA ASP A 95 -3.18 -18.49 2.63
C ASP A 95 -2.86 -17.93 1.22
N GLU A 96 -1.94 -18.55 0.48
CA GLU A 96 -1.52 -18.10 -0.88
C GLU A 96 -2.69 -17.82 -1.84
N GLY A 97 -3.78 -18.59 -1.72
CA GLY A 97 -4.96 -18.45 -2.58
C GLY A 97 -5.86 -17.26 -2.24
N ASP A 98 -5.66 -16.62 -1.09
CA ASP A 98 -6.46 -15.48 -0.64
C ASP A 98 -5.89 -14.13 -1.08
N VAL A 99 -4.62 -14.11 -1.49
CA VAL A 99 -3.91 -12.94 -1.99
C VAL A 99 -4.33 -12.68 -3.44
N ASP A 100 -4.80 -11.47 -3.72
CA ASP A 100 -5.12 -11.02 -5.07
C ASP A 100 -3.82 -10.80 -5.84
N GLU A 101 -3.50 -11.77 -6.71
CA GLU A 101 -2.36 -11.70 -7.61
C GLU A 101 -2.69 -11.24 -9.04
N SER A 102 -3.89 -10.73 -9.27
CA SER A 102 -4.37 -10.36 -10.59
C SER A 102 -3.55 -9.26 -11.26
N ASP A 103 -3.67 -9.19 -12.59
CA ASP A 103 -3.14 -8.11 -13.39
C ASP A 103 -3.78 -6.76 -12.97
N GLY A 104 -3.02 -5.67 -13.11
CA GLY A 104 -3.50 -4.32 -12.77
C GLY A 104 -3.02 -3.79 -11.42
N ARG A 105 -2.34 -4.63 -10.63
CA ARG A 105 -1.53 -4.14 -9.49
C ARG A 105 -0.29 -3.41 -10.02
N GLU A 106 0.05 -2.33 -9.36
CA GLU A 106 1.27 -1.56 -9.59
C GLU A 106 2.26 -1.82 -8.46
N TYR A 107 3.47 -2.22 -8.83
CA TYR A 107 4.57 -2.40 -7.88
C TYR A 107 5.38 -1.13 -7.74
N HIS A 108 5.70 -0.82 -6.50
CA HIS A 108 6.54 0.31 -6.14
C HIS A 108 7.58 -0.12 -5.11
N GLU A 109 8.78 -0.38 -5.62
CA GLU A 109 9.96 -0.69 -4.83
C GLU A 109 10.38 0.53 -3.99
N PHE A 110 10.88 0.27 -2.78
CA PHE A 110 11.48 1.30 -1.93
C PHE A 110 12.89 1.63 -2.41
N ASP A 111 13.36 2.84 -2.11
CA ASP A 111 14.75 3.23 -2.38
C ASP A 111 15.75 2.29 -1.67
N ASP A 112 15.42 1.91 -0.44
CA ASP A 112 16.12 0.94 0.38
C ASP A 112 15.07 0.08 1.13
N PRO A 113 15.30 -1.24 1.33
CA PRO A 113 14.42 -2.06 2.16
C PRO A 113 14.28 -1.48 3.57
N GLN A 114 13.06 -1.52 4.11
CA GLN A 114 12.78 -1.06 5.47
C GLN A 114 12.65 -2.23 6.43
N GLU A 115 13.17 -2.06 7.63
CA GLU A 115 13.09 -3.04 8.71
C GLU A 115 12.18 -2.53 9.82
N ALA A 116 11.19 -3.33 10.22
CA ALA A 116 10.26 -3.03 11.29
C ALA A 116 10.31 -4.14 12.36
N ASP A 117 10.59 -3.77 13.61
CA ASP A 117 10.56 -4.71 14.73
C ASP A 117 9.18 -4.71 15.38
N LEU A 118 8.35 -5.70 15.07
CA LEU A 118 6.94 -5.75 15.48
C LEU A 118 6.77 -5.72 17.00
N VAL A 119 7.73 -6.28 17.75
CA VAL A 119 7.71 -6.22 19.22
C VAL A 119 7.69 -4.78 19.73
N LYS A 120 8.32 -3.85 18.99
CA LYS A 120 8.34 -2.40 19.32
C LYS A 120 7.11 -1.65 18.81
N LEU A 121 6.32 -2.23 17.92
CA LEU A 121 5.16 -1.62 17.27
C LEU A 121 3.82 -2.03 17.90
N GLN A 122 3.87 -2.61 19.09
CA GLN A 122 2.70 -2.92 19.89
C GLN A 122 2.10 -1.68 20.55
N ASN A 123 0.82 -1.77 20.95
CA ASN A 123 0.10 -0.76 21.73
C ASN A 123 -0.09 0.60 21.02
N GLY A 124 -0.35 0.56 19.71
CA GLY A 124 -0.60 1.76 18.91
C GLY A 124 0.67 2.52 18.51
N ASN A 125 1.84 1.92 18.66
CA ASN A 125 3.07 2.46 18.10
C ASN A 125 3.16 2.07 16.62
N THR A 126 3.34 3.04 15.75
CA THR A 126 3.47 2.79 14.30
C THR A 126 4.87 3.14 13.82
N GLN A 127 5.26 2.56 12.68
CA GLN A 127 6.48 2.93 11.96
C GLN A 127 6.16 3.24 10.50
N LEU A 128 6.62 4.39 10.01
CA LEU A 128 6.59 4.74 8.58
C LEU A 128 7.58 3.85 7.82
N VAL A 129 7.10 3.15 6.79
CA VAL A 129 7.92 2.29 5.92
C VAL A 129 8.05 2.86 4.51
N ASP A 130 7.14 3.76 4.11
CA ASP A 130 7.21 4.40 2.80
C ASP A 130 6.38 5.68 2.78
N GLU A 131 6.85 6.67 2.03
CA GLU A 131 6.08 7.88 1.70
C GLU A 131 6.36 8.23 0.25
N ARG A 132 5.30 8.37 -0.56
CA ARG A 132 5.44 8.68 -1.98
C ARG A 132 4.23 9.37 -2.59
N GLU A 133 4.43 9.94 -3.77
CA GLU A 133 3.35 10.47 -4.60
C GLU A 133 2.81 9.39 -5.53
N LEU A 134 1.49 9.22 -5.55
CA LEU A 134 0.75 8.33 -6.45
C LEU A 134 -0.43 9.09 -7.08
N ASP A 135 -1.03 8.49 -8.11
CA ASP A 135 -2.22 9.03 -8.75
C ASP A 135 -3.37 9.14 -7.74
N ALA A 136 -4.04 10.29 -7.74
CA ALA A 136 -5.17 10.57 -6.88
C ALA A 136 -6.42 9.87 -7.44
N GLN A 137 -6.74 8.71 -6.86
CA GLN A 137 -7.85 7.83 -7.23
C GLN A 137 -8.16 6.87 -6.07
N GLU A 138 -9.19 6.04 -6.24
CA GLU A 138 -9.50 4.95 -5.31
C GLU A 138 -8.62 3.72 -5.60
N TYR A 139 -8.22 3.02 -4.54
CA TYR A 139 -7.42 1.80 -4.58
C TYR A 139 -8.16 0.68 -3.85
N GLU A 140 -8.10 -0.53 -4.40
CA GLU A 140 -8.84 -1.69 -3.89
C GLU A 140 -8.22 -2.25 -2.59
N PHE A 141 -6.89 -2.25 -2.53
CA PHE A 141 -6.10 -2.79 -1.42
C PHE A 141 -4.65 -2.30 -1.49
N LEU A 142 -3.91 -2.57 -0.42
CA LEU A 142 -2.45 -2.44 -0.34
C LEU A 142 -1.84 -3.80 0.01
N GLN A 143 -0.69 -4.14 -0.55
CA GLN A 143 0.09 -5.32 -0.18
C GLN A 143 1.52 -4.92 0.18
N LEU A 144 2.06 -5.49 1.24
CA LEU A 144 3.47 -5.33 1.63
C LEU A 144 4.29 -6.47 1.03
N ASP A 145 5.36 -6.12 0.31
CA ASP A 145 6.33 -7.07 -0.21
C ASP A 145 7.38 -7.38 0.87
N VAL A 146 7.08 -8.41 1.67
CA VAL A 146 7.93 -8.89 2.75
C VAL A 146 8.93 -9.90 2.19
N THR A 147 10.22 -9.58 2.32
CA THR A 147 11.31 -10.39 1.74
C THR A 147 12.07 -11.21 2.77
N GLY A 148 11.86 -10.92 4.05
CA GLY A 148 12.49 -11.64 5.14
C GLY A 148 11.86 -11.33 6.49
N VAL A 149 11.95 -12.31 7.39
CA VAL A 149 11.56 -12.15 8.79
C VAL A 149 12.61 -12.83 9.67
N GLU A 150 13.14 -12.09 10.64
CA GLU A 150 14.07 -12.59 11.65
C GLU A 150 13.36 -12.60 13.01
N GLY A 151 12.90 -13.78 13.42
CA GLY A 151 12.20 -14.00 14.68
C GLY A 151 13.10 -14.63 15.75
N VAL A 152 13.18 -13.99 16.92
CA VAL A 152 13.83 -14.53 18.12
C VAL A 152 12.78 -14.63 19.22
N LEU A 153 12.60 -15.82 19.77
CA LEU A 153 11.67 -16.12 20.86
C LEU A 153 12.20 -15.64 22.22
N GLU A 154 11.30 -15.49 23.20
CA GLU A 154 11.66 -15.07 24.58
C GLU A 154 12.66 -16.00 25.28
N ASP A 155 12.75 -17.27 24.86
CA ASP A 155 13.74 -18.23 25.37
C ASP A 155 15.09 -18.18 24.63
N GLY A 156 15.21 -17.29 23.65
CA GLY A 156 16.39 -17.08 22.80
C GLY A 156 16.47 -18.03 21.60
N GLY A 157 15.45 -18.84 21.35
CA GLY A 157 15.34 -19.68 20.15
C GLY A 157 15.05 -18.86 18.89
N GLU A 158 15.51 -19.33 17.74
CA GLU A 158 15.11 -18.77 16.44
C GLU A 158 13.74 -19.34 16.05
N ALA A 159 12.82 -18.49 15.62
CA ALA A 159 11.51 -18.87 15.10
C ALA A 159 11.49 -18.78 13.58
N ASP A 160 10.89 -19.78 12.93
CA ASP A 160 10.63 -19.75 11.49
C ASP A 160 9.32 -18.99 11.27
N VAL A 161 9.40 -17.78 10.72
CA VAL A 161 8.25 -16.91 10.46
C VAL A 161 8.11 -16.69 8.96
N GLY A 162 7.01 -17.18 8.39
CA GLY A 162 6.71 -17.00 6.97
C GLY A 162 5.65 -15.93 6.72
N THR A 163 5.44 -15.61 5.45
CA THR A 163 4.24 -14.94 4.92
C THR A 163 3.25 -16.00 4.40
N PRO A 164 2.00 -15.64 4.06
CA PRO A 164 1.03 -16.54 3.43
C PRO A 164 1.57 -17.21 2.13
N GLY A 165 2.35 -18.27 2.31
CA GLY A 165 3.23 -18.89 1.32
C GLY A 165 4.31 -17.94 0.77
N ASP A 166 4.53 -17.94 -0.54
CA ASP A 166 5.49 -17.02 -1.20
C ASP A 166 4.85 -15.65 -1.55
N ALA A 167 3.61 -15.40 -1.11
CA ALA A 167 2.82 -14.22 -1.50
C ALA A 167 3.07 -13.00 -0.58
N PRO A 168 2.86 -11.76 -1.10
CA PRO A 168 2.91 -10.56 -0.28
C PRO A 168 1.77 -10.52 0.74
N LEU A 169 1.95 -9.72 1.80
CA LEU A 169 0.95 -9.57 2.85
C LEU A 169 -0.13 -8.57 2.43
N GLN A 170 -1.39 -9.01 2.27
CA GLN A 170 -2.46 -8.19 1.73
C GLN A 170 -3.38 -7.60 2.79
N PHE A 171 -3.65 -6.30 2.68
CA PHE A 171 -4.65 -5.60 3.46
C PHE A 171 -5.85 -5.29 2.56
N LYS A 172 -6.95 -6.06 2.73
CA LYS A 172 -8.20 -5.92 1.94
C LYS A 172 -9.01 -4.69 2.36
N HIS A 173 -8.37 -3.52 2.34
CA HIS A 173 -8.94 -2.25 2.77
C HIS A 173 -8.87 -1.25 1.62
N ARG A 174 -10.04 -0.78 1.17
CA ARG A 174 -10.13 0.25 0.13
C ARG A 174 -9.73 1.61 0.69
N PHE A 175 -8.99 2.39 -0.07
CA PHE A 175 -8.60 3.74 0.31
C PHE A 175 -8.55 4.66 -0.91
N GLU A 176 -8.62 5.96 -0.68
CA GLU A 176 -8.57 6.98 -1.73
C GLU A 176 -7.29 7.79 -1.54
N ILE A 177 -6.54 8.05 -2.60
CA ILE A 177 -5.51 9.08 -2.57
C ILE A 177 -6.13 10.35 -3.14
N ARG A 178 -6.07 11.46 -2.38
CA ARG A 178 -6.65 12.74 -2.79
C ARG A 178 -5.57 13.74 -3.19
N GLU A 179 -5.93 14.61 -4.14
CA GLU A 179 -5.08 15.72 -4.56
C GLU A 179 -4.67 16.59 -3.38
N ASP A 180 -3.38 16.94 -3.33
CA ASP A 180 -2.81 17.82 -2.31
C ASP A 180 -3.08 17.37 -0.85
N GLN A 181 -3.36 16.08 -0.62
CA GLN A 181 -3.52 15.49 0.72
C GLN A 181 -2.52 14.36 0.96
N THR A 182 -2.22 14.14 2.24
CA THR A 182 -1.53 12.94 2.70
C THR A 182 -2.56 11.93 3.17
N THR A 183 -2.54 10.75 2.56
CA THR A 183 -3.30 9.58 2.97
C THR A 183 -2.36 8.68 3.76
N THR A 184 -2.61 8.52 5.05
CA THR A 184 -1.85 7.63 5.91
C THR A 184 -2.55 6.29 5.99
N PHE A 185 -1.94 5.24 5.44
CA PHE A 185 -2.41 3.86 5.52
C PHE A 185 -1.60 3.12 6.58
N VAL A 186 -2.23 2.70 7.67
CA VAL A 186 -1.62 1.90 8.73
C VAL A 186 -2.01 0.44 8.52
N GLY A 187 -1.07 -0.37 8.03
CA GLY A 187 -1.22 -1.81 7.90
C GLY A 187 -0.89 -2.52 9.21
N ASP A 188 -1.81 -3.31 9.73
CA ASP A 188 -1.64 -4.04 10.99
C ASP A 188 -1.54 -5.55 10.78
N PHE A 189 -0.48 -6.16 11.29
CA PHE A 189 -0.24 -7.58 11.13
C PHE A 189 0.59 -8.15 12.26
N THR A 190 0.38 -9.44 12.53
CA THR A 190 0.99 -10.13 13.66
C THR A 190 1.40 -11.56 13.28
N PRO A 191 2.48 -12.12 13.87
CA PRO A 191 2.77 -13.54 13.72
C PRO A 191 1.72 -14.40 14.44
N VAL A 192 1.24 -15.42 13.75
CA VAL A 192 0.33 -16.45 14.28
C VAL A 192 1.00 -17.80 14.26
N ARG A 193 1.01 -18.48 15.39
CA ARG A 193 1.63 -19.80 15.54
C ARG A 193 0.87 -20.87 14.77
N ARG A 194 1.58 -21.62 13.94
CA ARG A 194 1.04 -22.77 13.21
C ARG A 194 1.16 -24.03 14.06
N GLY A 195 0.01 -24.55 14.50
CA GLY A 195 -0.09 -25.85 15.18
C GLY A 195 0.76 -25.96 16.45
N GLN A 196 1.47 -27.07 16.63
CA GLN A 196 2.32 -27.32 17.81
C GLN A 196 3.82 -27.12 17.52
N THR A 197 4.16 -26.48 16.40
CA THR A 197 5.55 -26.21 15.98
C THR A 197 6.01 -24.81 16.42
N GLU A 198 7.29 -24.52 16.21
CA GLU A 198 7.90 -23.18 16.34
C GLU A 198 7.86 -22.45 14.98
N GLN A 199 6.76 -22.66 14.25
CA GLN A 199 6.50 -22.06 12.94
C GLN A 199 5.40 -21.03 13.11
N TYR A 200 5.61 -19.84 12.57
CA TYR A 200 4.69 -18.72 12.63
C TYR A 200 4.41 -18.23 11.22
N LEU A 201 3.26 -17.60 11.06
CA LEU A 201 2.81 -17.02 9.81
C LEU A 201 2.38 -15.59 10.08
N LEU A 202 2.95 -14.62 9.38
CA LEU A 202 2.45 -13.24 9.43
C LEU A 202 1.05 -13.20 8.84
N GLN A 203 0.13 -12.62 9.58
CA GLN A 203 -1.26 -12.47 9.17
C GLN A 203 -1.72 -11.02 9.40
N PRO A 204 -2.49 -10.43 8.47
CA PRO A 204 -3.06 -9.13 8.68
C PRO A 204 -4.20 -9.17 9.69
N VAL A 205 -4.45 -8.05 10.34
CA VAL A 205 -5.51 -7.85 11.31
C VAL A 205 -6.53 -6.88 10.72
N ALA A 206 -7.71 -7.38 10.33
CA ALA A 206 -8.71 -6.62 9.57
C ALA A 206 -9.09 -5.31 10.26
N ASN A 207 -9.42 -5.43 11.54
CA ASN A 207 -9.94 -4.34 12.36
C ASN A 207 -8.85 -3.37 12.84
N GLY A 208 -7.57 -3.70 12.60
CA GLY A 208 -6.45 -2.86 12.97
C GLY A 208 -5.87 -2.05 11.82
N THR A 209 -6.30 -2.33 10.58
CA THR A 209 -5.95 -1.51 9.44
C THR A 209 -6.73 -0.19 9.47
N GLN A 210 -6.01 0.94 9.44
CA GLN A 210 -6.59 2.27 9.54
C GLN A 210 -6.14 3.17 8.39
N VAL A 211 -7.04 4.03 7.91
CA VAL A 211 -6.72 5.07 6.91
C VAL A 211 -7.10 6.45 7.45
N GLU A 212 -6.15 7.36 7.42
CA GLU A 212 -6.33 8.76 7.84
C GLU A 212 -6.01 9.72 6.70
N TYR A 213 -6.70 10.86 6.66
CA TYR A 213 -6.57 11.87 5.60
C TYR A 213 -6.19 13.21 6.22
N GLU A 214 -5.06 13.76 5.81
CA GLU A 214 -4.54 15.03 6.31
C GLU A 214 -4.31 16.03 5.16
N ASP A 215 -4.82 17.26 5.33
CA ASP A 215 -4.55 18.33 4.37
C ASP A 215 -3.09 18.81 4.48
N THR A 216 -2.36 18.82 3.36
CA THR A 216 -0.97 19.31 3.30
C THR A 216 -0.85 20.82 3.59
N SER A 217 -1.97 21.54 3.60
CA SER A 217 -2.04 23.00 3.80
C SER A 217 -1.86 23.47 5.25
N GLN A 218 -1.71 22.56 6.23
CA GLN A 218 -1.59 22.92 7.65
C GLN A 218 -0.14 22.88 8.18
N ASN A 219 0.83 23.47 7.46
CA ASN A 219 2.11 23.82 8.09
C ASN A 219 2.68 25.14 7.55
N SER A 220 2.00 26.24 7.87
CA SER A 220 2.55 27.59 7.78
C SER A 220 2.03 28.41 8.97
N GLY A 221 2.70 28.24 10.11
CA GLY A 221 2.51 29.03 11.33
C GLY A 221 3.79 29.74 11.73
#